data_AF-A0AAV0VP63-F1
#
_entry.id   AF-A0AAV0VP63-F1
#
_cell.length_a   1.000
_cell.length_b   1.000
_cell.length_c   1.000
_cell.angle_alpha   90.00
_cell.angle_beta   90.00
_cell.angle_gamma   90.00
#
_symmetry.space_group_name_H-M   'P 1'
#
loop_
_entity.id
_entity.type
_entity.pdbx_description
1 polymer ?
#
loop_
_entity_poly.entity_id
_entity_poly.type
_entity_poly.pdbx_seq_one_letter_code
_entity_poly.pdbx_strand_id
1 'polypeptide(L)'
;MLKVLNSIDVNLLDTLRRYSKLYEDVRKVFEKLLEENVNNIKEFITSYIESYQECINTANPDFISEILKSDDTIQEEILAAVNIKKHESDYKPELVLNPTGRPIFRIPDRMAQTNRLKTVRTHMLKQLLSGLNNQDIPLESSEQIKLHKYLSQCYFEYIRKIVRDFVPKRVVHKMVNSFLKNLDKRLNEEIFQTYLKENKIGEVLIEDESIINDRKDVEIKLDAVGKALKTIVDIRNC
;
A
#
# COMPACT_ATOMS: atom_id res chain seq x y z
N MET A 1 2.43 17.82 9.40
CA MET A 1 1.16 17.72 8.63
C MET A 1 0.87 18.93 7.72
N LEU A 2 1.54 20.08 7.87
CA LEU A 2 1.28 21.34 7.14
C LEU A 2 1.39 21.31 5.58
N LYS A 3 1.89 20.23 4.96
CA LYS A 3 2.16 20.22 3.50
C LYS A 3 0.98 19.79 2.62
N VAL A 4 0.03 19.02 3.16
CA VAL A 4 -1.06 18.45 2.34
C VAL A 4 -2.08 19.51 1.94
N LEU A 5 -2.48 20.39 2.86
CA LEU A 5 -3.36 21.52 2.56
C LEU A 5 -2.76 22.43 1.48
N ASN A 6 -1.46 22.71 1.56
CA ASN A 6 -0.74 23.52 0.56
C ASN A 6 -0.60 22.83 -0.81
N SER A 7 -0.99 21.55 -0.91
CA SER A 7 -1.01 20.79 -2.16
C SER A 7 -2.40 20.79 -2.82
N ILE A 8 -3.42 21.32 -2.14
CA ILE A 8 -4.77 21.54 -2.66
C ILE A 8 -4.71 22.74 -3.62
N ASP A 9 -5.62 22.79 -4.61
CA ASP A 9 -5.73 23.85 -5.61
C ASP A 9 -5.37 25.23 -5.04
N VAL A 10 -4.31 25.82 -5.58
CA VAL A 10 -3.76 27.11 -5.15
C VAL A 10 -4.84 28.19 -5.22
N ASN A 11 -5.74 28.13 -6.21
CA ASN A 11 -6.83 29.08 -6.36
C ASN A 11 -7.84 28.98 -5.22
N LEU A 12 -8.12 27.76 -4.75
CA LEU A 12 -9.02 27.53 -3.61
C LEU A 12 -8.38 28.04 -2.32
N LEU A 13 -7.09 27.78 -2.12
CA LEU A 13 -6.36 28.26 -0.96
C LEU A 13 -6.25 29.79 -0.92
N ASP A 14 -6.00 30.43 -2.06
CA ASP A 14 -5.96 31.89 -2.17
C ASP A 14 -7.34 32.49 -1.90
N THR A 15 -8.40 31.83 -2.36
CA THR A 15 -9.78 32.25 -2.06
C THR A 15 -10.11 32.11 -0.58
N LEU A 16 -9.74 30.99 0.05
CA LEU A 16 -9.96 30.78 1.48
C LEU A 16 -9.11 31.71 2.34
N ARG A 17 -7.87 32.01 1.92
CA ARG A 17 -6.96 32.94 2.63
C ARG A 17 -7.54 34.35 2.72
N ARG A 18 -8.44 34.72 1.82
CA ARG A 18 -9.22 35.96 1.92
C ARG A 18 -9.99 36.05 3.21
N TYR A 19 -10.54 34.93 3.68
CA TYR A 19 -11.38 34.82 4.86
C TYR A 19 -10.62 34.07 5.95
N SER A 20 -9.81 34.79 6.72
CA SER A 20 -8.88 34.20 7.70
C SER A 20 -9.57 33.28 8.71
N LYS A 21 -10.77 33.66 9.17
CA LYS A 21 -11.56 32.87 10.10
C LYS A 21 -12.03 31.55 9.49
N LEU A 22 -12.62 31.60 8.29
CA LEU A 22 -13.03 30.41 7.55
C LEU A 22 -11.85 29.49 7.26
N TYR A 23 -10.71 30.05 6.86
CA TYR A 23 -9.50 29.31 6.57
C TYR A 23 -9.02 28.50 7.78
N GLU A 24 -8.95 29.12 8.96
CA GLU A 24 -8.54 28.45 10.19
C GLU A 24 -9.50 27.33 10.60
N ASP A 25 -10.81 27.53 10.42
CA ASP A 25 -11.79 26.50 10.78
C ASP A 25 -11.77 25.33 9.77
N VAL A 26 -11.61 25.61 8.47
CA VAL A 26 -11.38 24.57 7.44
C VAL A 26 -10.10 23.79 7.75
N ARG A 27 -9.01 24.48 8.11
CA ARG A 27 -7.75 23.85 8.49
C ARG A 27 -7.93 22.90 9.68
N LYS A 28 -8.64 23.32 10.73
CA LYS A 28 -8.91 22.48 11.91
C LYS A 28 -9.69 21.21 11.55
N VAL A 29 -10.73 21.34 10.72
CA VAL A 29 -11.51 20.17 10.26
C VAL A 29 -10.60 19.23 9.45
N PHE A 30 -9.76 19.77 8.59
CA PHE A 30 -8.84 19.00 7.76
C PHE A 30 -7.79 18.26 8.62
N GLU A 31 -7.20 18.93 9.61
CA GLU A 31 -6.22 18.35 10.54
C GLU A 31 -6.84 17.21 11.36
N LYS A 32 -8.02 17.45 11.93
CA LYS A 32 -8.77 16.44 12.69
C LYS A 32 -9.12 15.23 11.83
N LEU A 33 -9.64 15.46 10.63
CA LEU A 33 -10.00 14.38 9.71
C LEU A 33 -8.76 13.61 9.24
N LEU A 34 -7.64 14.28 8.99
CA LEU A 34 -6.37 13.64 8.66
C LEU A 34 -5.88 12.78 9.82
N GLU A 35 -5.88 13.30 11.05
CA GLU A 35 -5.44 12.59 12.24
C GLU A 35 -6.29 11.33 12.49
N GLU A 36 -7.62 11.45 12.43
CA GLU A 36 -8.56 10.33 12.53
C GLU A 36 -8.24 9.25 11.49
N ASN A 37 -8.09 9.62 10.21
CA ASN A 37 -7.81 8.66 9.14
C ASN A 37 -6.40 8.04 9.27
N VAL A 38 -5.39 8.80 9.73
CA VAL A 38 -4.02 8.30 9.97
C VAL A 38 -3.99 7.31 11.13
N ASN A 39 -4.70 7.58 12.23
CA ASN A 39 -4.75 6.68 13.37
C ASN A 39 -5.49 5.40 13.02
N ASN A 40 -6.64 5.51 12.36
CA ASN A 40 -7.42 4.35 11.90
C ASN A 40 -6.61 3.43 10.97
N ILE A 41 -5.84 3.99 10.03
CA ILE A 41 -5.05 3.18 9.11
C ILE A 41 -3.84 2.54 9.79
N LYS A 42 -3.22 3.24 10.76
CA LYS A 42 -2.12 2.68 11.56
C LYS A 42 -2.59 1.48 12.36
N GLU A 43 -3.66 1.62 13.13
CA GLU A 43 -4.24 0.53 13.92
C GLU A 43 -4.61 -0.66 13.03
N PHE A 44 -5.24 -0.39 11.89
CA PHE A 44 -5.62 -1.44 10.94
C PHE A 44 -4.41 -2.18 10.35
N ILE A 45 -3.37 -1.47 9.93
CA ILE A 45 -2.15 -2.09 9.38
C ILE A 45 -1.43 -2.90 10.47
N THR A 46 -1.32 -2.36 11.68
CA THR A 46 -0.72 -3.06 12.83
C THR A 46 -1.47 -4.36 13.11
N SER A 47 -2.78 -4.30 13.30
CA SER A 47 -3.63 -5.48 13.53
C SER A 47 -3.52 -6.50 12.39
N TYR A 48 -3.44 -6.05 11.13
CA TYR A 48 -3.26 -6.95 10.01
C TYR A 48 -1.89 -7.66 10.04
N ILE A 49 -0.83 -6.97 10.42
CA ILE A 49 0.51 -7.58 10.56
C ILE A 49 0.54 -8.56 11.74
N GLU A 50 -0.07 -8.19 12.87
CA GLU A 50 -0.21 -9.05 14.06
C GLU A 50 -0.93 -10.36 13.73
N SER A 51 -1.92 -10.33 12.83
CA SER A 51 -2.61 -11.57 12.40
C SER A 51 -1.68 -12.62 11.76
N TYR A 52 -0.57 -12.18 11.14
CA TYR A 52 0.45 -13.09 10.59
C TYR A 52 1.43 -13.61 11.65
N GLN A 53 1.46 -12.99 12.83
CA GLN A 53 2.26 -13.44 13.98
C GLN A 53 1.49 -14.49 14.80
N GLU A 54 0.17 -14.42 14.83
CA GLU A 54 -0.69 -15.38 15.55
C GLU A 54 -0.78 -16.75 14.88
N CYS A 55 -0.76 -16.80 13.54
CA CYS A 55 -0.89 -18.06 12.80
C CYS A 55 0.01 -18.12 11.56
N ILE A 56 0.72 -19.23 11.41
CA ILE A 56 1.55 -19.53 10.24
C ILE A 56 0.85 -20.61 9.41
N ASN A 57 0.50 -20.27 8.17
CA ASN A 57 -0.12 -21.23 7.24
C ASN A 57 0.92 -21.82 6.28
N THR A 58 1.52 -22.94 6.69
CA THR A 58 2.51 -23.69 5.89
C THR A 58 1.91 -24.43 4.70
N ALA A 59 0.59 -24.59 4.65
CA ALA A 59 -0.13 -25.23 3.54
C ALA A 59 -0.45 -24.26 2.39
N ASN A 60 -0.15 -22.97 2.55
CA ASN A 60 -0.45 -21.96 1.55
C ASN A 60 0.33 -22.21 0.24
N PRO A 61 -0.35 -22.27 -0.92
CA PRO A 61 0.30 -22.54 -2.21
C PRO A 61 1.31 -21.48 -2.62
N ASP A 62 1.14 -20.22 -2.23
CA ASP A 62 2.05 -19.13 -2.54
C ASP A 62 3.34 -19.21 -1.72
N PHE A 63 3.25 -19.66 -0.46
CA PHE A 63 4.44 -19.99 0.33
C PHE A 63 5.22 -21.15 -0.29
N ILE A 64 4.53 -22.20 -0.73
CA ILE A 64 5.16 -23.35 -1.40
C ILE A 64 5.80 -22.91 -2.73
N SER A 65 5.16 -22.00 -3.46
CA SER A 65 5.72 -21.37 -4.65
C SER A 65 6.99 -20.55 -4.33
N GLU A 66 7.03 -19.90 -3.16
CA GLU A 66 8.19 -19.14 -2.72
C GLU A 66 9.39 -20.06 -2.43
N ILE A 67 9.16 -21.20 -1.77
CA ILE A 67 10.21 -22.23 -1.59
C ILE A 67 10.73 -22.74 -2.94
N LEU A 68 9.88 -22.82 -3.96
CA LEU A 68 10.29 -23.25 -5.31
C LEU A 68 10.97 -22.16 -6.14
N LYS A 69 10.97 -20.91 -5.66
CA LYS A 69 11.65 -19.77 -6.28
C LYS A 69 12.93 -19.37 -5.55
N SER A 70 13.13 -19.85 -4.32
CA SER A 70 14.38 -19.61 -3.57
C SER A 70 15.55 -20.30 -4.26
N ASP A 71 16.78 -19.83 -3.96
CA ASP A 71 18.01 -20.29 -4.59
C ASP A 71 18.11 -21.82 -4.65
N ASP A 72 18.71 -22.34 -5.73
CA ASP A 72 18.89 -23.78 -5.93
C ASP A 72 19.60 -24.44 -4.73
N THR A 73 20.49 -23.71 -4.05
CA THR A 73 21.15 -24.15 -2.81
C THR A 73 20.18 -24.36 -1.66
N ILE A 74 19.20 -23.47 -1.48
CA ILE A 74 18.18 -23.58 -0.45
C ILE A 74 17.23 -24.73 -0.76
N GLN A 75 16.88 -24.93 -2.03
CA GLN A 75 16.03 -26.06 -2.43
C GLN A 75 16.71 -27.40 -2.24
N GLU A 76 17.97 -27.53 -2.66
CA GLU A 76 18.74 -28.76 -2.48
C GLU A 76 19.01 -29.03 -1.00
N GLU A 77 19.26 -28.01 -0.17
CA GLU A 77 19.39 -28.18 1.28
C GLU A 77 18.07 -28.57 1.97
N ILE A 78 16.93 -28.04 1.52
CA ILE A 78 15.61 -28.45 2.00
C ILE A 78 15.31 -29.90 1.60
N LEU A 79 15.62 -30.28 0.36
CA LEU A 79 15.45 -31.65 -0.13
C LEU A 79 16.40 -32.63 0.59
N ALA A 80 17.65 -32.24 0.83
CA ALA A 80 18.65 -33.04 1.54
C ALA A 80 18.26 -33.25 3.01
N ALA A 81 17.93 -32.18 3.74
CA ALA A 81 17.53 -32.27 5.16
C ALA A 81 16.28 -33.15 5.37
N VAL A 82 15.42 -33.23 4.36
CA VAL A 82 14.22 -34.08 4.39
C VAL A 82 14.50 -35.51 3.93
N ASN A 83 15.36 -35.71 2.93
CA ASN A 83 15.75 -37.04 2.43
C ASN A 83 16.64 -37.82 3.41
N ILE A 84 17.39 -37.13 4.29
CA ILE A 84 18.20 -37.77 5.34
C ILE A 84 17.31 -38.60 6.30
N LYS A 85 16.01 -38.29 6.43
CA LYS A 85 15.05 -39.11 7.18
C LYS A 85 14.40 -40.26 6.38
N LYS A 86 14.56 -40.30 5.06
CA LYS A 86 14.03 -41.39 4.20
C LYS A 86 15.06 -42.47 3.88
N HIS A 87 16.34 -42.25 4.18
CA HIS A 87 17.41 -43.16 3.78
C HIS A 87 17.51 -44.48 4.57
N GLU A 88 16.51 -44.81 5.40
CA GLU A 88 16.34 -46.15 5.99
C GLU A 88 15.32 -47.05 5.25
N SER A 89 14.68 -46.62 4.16
CA SER A 89 13.86 -47.56 3.36
C SER A 89 13.92 -47.34 1.85
N ASP A 90 14.70 -48.21 1.21
CA ASP A 90 14.58 -48.76 -0.14
C ASP A 90 13.92 -47.89 -1.22
N TYR A 91 14.74 -47.37 -2.15
CA TYR A 91 14.30 -47.15 -3.53
C TYR A 91 15.46 -47.40 -4.53
N LYS A 92 15.26 -48.39 -5.42
CA LYS A 92 16.03 -48.60 -6.65
C LYS A 92 15.29 -47.92 -7.81
N PRO A 93 15.91 -47.05 -8.63
CA PRO A 93 15.25 -46.49 -9.80
C PRO A 93 15.29 -47.48 -10.97
N GLU A 94 14.13 -47.96 -11.43
CA GLU A 94 14.01 -48.70 -12.70
C GLU A 94 13.98 -47.73 -13.89
N LEU A 95 14.95 -47.88 -14.79
CA LEU A 95 14.96 -47.22 -16.11
C LEU A 95 14.19 -48.08 -17.11
N VAL A 96 12.99 -47.65 -17.51
CA VAL A 96 12.21 -48.34 -18.55
C VAL A 96 12.79 -48.02 -19.93
N LEU A 97 13.45 -49.00 -20.55
CA LEU A 97 13.98 -48.97 -21.92
C LEU A 97 12.99 -49.58 -22.92
N ASN A 98 12.97 -49.10 -24.17
CA ASN A 98 12.27 -49.78 -25.26
C ASN A 98 13.08 -50.98 -25.80
N PRO A 99 12.49 -51.88 -26.61
CA PRO A 99 13.16 -53.09 -27.13
C PRO A 99 14.42 -52.84 -27.96
N THR A 100 14.70 -51.59 -28.33
CA THR A 100 15.89 -51.15 -29.09
C THR A 100 16.90 -50.36 -28.25
N GLY A 101 16.75 -50.30 -26.92
CA GLY A 101 17.73 -49.71 -26.02
C GLY A 101 17.84 -48.18 -26.06
N ARG A 102 16.80 -47.45 -26.51
CA ARG A 102 16.78 -45.97 -26.53
C ARG A 102 15.74 -45.40 -25.56
N PRO A 103 16.04 -44.29 -24.85
CA PRO A 103 15.06 -43.63 -23.97
C PRO A 103 13.84 -43.11 -24.76
N ILE A 104 12.63 -43.44 -24.30
CA ILE A 104 11.38 -42.99 -24.92
C ILE A 104 11.01 -41.60 -24.38
N PHE A 105 11.52 -40.51 -24.95
CA PHE A 105 10.88 -39.19 -24.80
C PHE A 105 10.91 -38.41 -26.12
N ARG A 106 9.72 -38.13 -26.69
CA ARG A 106 9.52 -37.11 -27.74
C ARG A 106 9.82 -35.74 -27.14
N ILE A 107 10.51 -34.86 -27.88
CA ILE A 107 10.81 -33.48 -27.47
C ILE A 107 9.50 -32.74 -27.14
N PRO A 108 9.21 -32.42 -25.87
CA PRO A 108 8.08 -31.59 -25.49
C PRO A 108 8.53 -30.13 -25.42
N ASP A 109 7.61 -29.22 -25.71
CA ASP A 109 7.79 -27.79 -25.59
C ASP A 109 8.44 -27.41 -24.24
N ARG A 110 9.56 -26.67 -24.25
CA ARG A 110 10.40 -26.38 -23.07
C ARG A 110 9.60 -25.71 -21.94
N MET A 111 8.60 -24.91 -22.31
CA MET A 111 7.66 -24.29 -21.36
C MET A 111 6.71 -25.29 -20.70
N ALA A 112 6.28 -26.33 -21.43
CA ALA A 112 5.42 -27.37 -20.89
C ALA A 112 6.18 -28.32 -19.94
N GLN A 113 7.46 -28.59 -20.21
CA GLN A 113 8.33 -29.35 -19.30
C GLN A 113 8.60 -28.62 -17.99
N THR A 114 8.96 -27.34 -18.05
CA THR A 114 9.24 -26.54 -16.84
C THR A 114 8.02 -26.41 -15.95
N ASN A 115 6.82 -26.24 -16.53
CA ASN A 115 5.58 -26.22 -15.76
C ASN A 115 5.27 -27.58 -15.11
N ARG A 116 5.48 -28.70 -15.82
CA ARG A 116 5.31 -30.06 -15.26
C ARG A 116 6.28 -30.35 -14.11
N LEU A 117 7.55 -30.00 -14.29
CA LEU A 117 8.58 -30.13 -13.25
C LEU A 117 8.25 -29.30 -12.01
N LYS A 118 7.77 -28.06 -12.20
CA LYS A 118 7.25 -27.23 -11.10
C LYS A 118 6.09 -27.91 -10.38
N THR A 119 5.09 -28.41 -11.10
CA THR A 119 3.93 -29.11 -10.51
C THR A 119 4.35 -30.34 -9.70
N VAL A 120 5.27 -31.16 -10.23
CA VAL A 120 5.79 -32.34 -9.54
C VAL A 120 6.57 -31.95 -8.28
N ARG A 121 7.43 -30.93 -8.34
CA ARG A 121 8.13 -30.40 -7.16
C ARG A 121 7.16 -29.83 -6.12
N THR A 122 6.12 -29.09 -6.54
CA THR A 122 5.08 -28.57 -5.64
C THR A 122 4.35 -29.70 -4.90
N HIS A 123 3.99 -30.76 -5.62
CA HIS A 123 3.34 -31.93 -5.03
C HIS A 123 4.26 -32.64 -4.03
N MET A 124 5.52 -32.86 -4.40
CA MET A 124 6.53 -33.48 -3.53
C MET A 124 6.74 -32.64 -2.26
N LEU A 125 6.96 -31.34 -2.39
CA LEU A 125 7.18 -30.44 -1.26
C LEU A 125 5.98 -30.36 -0.32
N LYS A 126 4.74 -30.35 -0.83
CA LYS A 126 3.52 -30.43 -0.01
C LYS A 126 3.49 -31.68 0.86
N GLN A 127 3.80 -32.83 0.26
CA GLN A 127 3.85 -34.11 0.97
C GLN A 127 4.94 -34.10 2.05
N LEU A 128 6.09 -33.48 1.79
CA LEU A 128 7.20 -33.37 2.73
C LEU A 128 6.90 -32.44 3.92
N LEU A 129 6.31 -31.27 3.67
CA LEU A 129 5.92 -30.33 4.73
C LEU A 129 4.85 -30.90 5.65
N SER A 130 3.95 -31.73 5.12
CA SER A 130 2.92 -32.41 5.93
C SER A 130 3.48 -33.38 6.96
N GLY A 131 4.69 -33.92 6.74
CA GLY A 131 5.38 -34.83 7.67
C GLY A 131 6.10 -34.14 8.83
N LEU A 132 6.29 -32.82 8.80
CA LEU A 132 7.00 -32.08 9.85
C LEU A 132 6.17 -31.87 11.12
N ASN A 133 4.84 -32.04 11.07
CA ASN A 133 3.94 -31.74 12.18
C ASN A 133 3.87 -32.84 13.27
N ASN A 134 4.56 -33.98 13.07
CA ASN A 134 4.36 -35.20 13.87
C ASN A 134 5.64 -35.77 14.51
N GLN A 135 6.69 -34.98 14.72
CA GLN A 135 7.97 -35.52 15.23
C GLN A 135 8.52 -34.72 16.42
N ASP A 136 8.20 -35.20 17.62
CA ASP A 136 8.94 -34.92 18.85
C ASP A 136 10.28 -35.69 18.82
N ILE A 137 11.31 -35.12 18.20
CA ILE A 137 12.66 -35.68 18.22
C ILE A 137 13.57 -34.71 18.99
N PRO A 138 14.35 -35.19 19.99
CA PRO A 138 15.27 -34.34 20.72
C PRO A 138 16.32 -33.72 19.79
N LEU A 139 16.31 -32.38 19.79
CA LEU A 139 17.33 -31.42 19.40
C LEU A 139 18.77 -31.97 19.27
N GLU A 140 19.22 -32.49 18.11
CA GLU A 140 20.65 -32.54 17.71
C GLU A 140 20.86 -32.86 16.20
N SER A 141 20.37 -32.02 15.28
CA SER A 141 20.98 -32.01 13.93
C SER A 141 21.11 -30.58 13.42
N SER A 142 22.35 -30.18 13.14
CA SER A 142 22.67 -28.90 12.46
C SER A 142 21.78 -28.69 11.23
N GLU A 143 21.38 -29.77 10.58
CA GLU A 143 20.53 -29.81 9.38
C GLU A 143 19.07 -29.42 9.65
N GLN A 144 18.46 -29.83 10.77
CA GLN A 144 17.11 -29.39 11.14
C GLN A 144 17.08 -27.89 11.46
N ILE A 145 18.12 -27.38 12.13
CA ILE A 145 18.24 -25.94 12.42
C ILE A 145 18.40 -25.15 11.12
N LYS A 146 19.20 -25.65 10.17
CA LYS A 146 19.34 -25.07 8.82
C LYS A 146 18.01 -25.08 8.08
N LEU A 147 17.31 -26.21 8.04
CA LEU A 147 16.00 -26.36 7.41
C LEU A 147 14.98 -25.36 7.97
N HIS A 148 14.88 -25.26 9.30
CA HIS A 148 13.98 -24.32 9.95
C HIS A 148 14.33 -22.87 9.61
N LYS A 149 15.62 -22.52 9.54
CA LYS A 149 16.09 -21.20 9.15
C LYS A 149 15.68 -20.85 7.72
N TYR A 150 15.83 -21.78 6.77
CA TYR A 150 15.41 -21.56 5.39
C TYR A 150 13.90 -21.46 5.22
N LEU A 151 13.13 -22.32 5.88
CA LEU A 151 11.67 -22.26 5.84
C LEU A 151 11.16 -20.94 6.42
N SER A 152 11.76 -20.49 7.53
CA SER A 152 11.48 -19.19 8.14
C SER A 152 11.79 -18.04 7.19
N GLN A 153 12.93 -18.09 6.49
CA GLN A 153 13.32 -17.08 5.51
C GLN A 153 12.37 -17.05 4.30
N CYS A 154 11.97 -18.22 3.78
CA CYS A 154 11.00 -18.31 2.69
C CYS A 154 9.63 -17.77 3.11
N TYR A 155 9.18 -18.08 4.34
CA TYR A 155 7.91 -17.58 4.85
C TYR A 155 7.95 -16.07 5.07
N PHE A 156 9.05 -15.54 5.58
CA PHE A 156 9.25 -14.10 5.72
C PHE A 156 9.19 -13.38 4.37
N GLU A 157 9.87 -13.88 3.34
CA GLU A 157 9.83 -13.27 2.00
C GLU A 157 8.43 -13.36 1.37
N TYR A 158 7.70 -14.44 1.60
CA TYR A 158 6.29 -14.56 1.22
C TYR A 158 5.42 -13.48 1.89
N ILE A 159 5.49 -13.32 3.21
CA ILE A 159 4.75 -12.29 3.95
C ILE A 159 5.18 -10.87 3.51
N ARG A 160 6.47 -10.65 3.30
CA ARG A 160 7.03 -9.37 2.84
C ARG A 160 6.42 -8.94 1.50
N LYS A 161 6.21 -9.88 0.56
CA LYS A 161 5.56 -9.59 -0.73
C LYS A 161 4.10 -9.19 -0.55
N ILE A 162 3.38 -9.85 0.35
CA ILE A 162 1.99 -9.50 0.67
C ILE A 162 1.91 -8.08 1.27
N VAL A 163 2.71 -7.81 2.31
CA VAL A 163 2.68 -6.52 3.02
C VAL A 163 3.07 -5.37 2.06
N ARG A 164 4.03 -5.59 1.16
CA ARG A 164 4.47 -4.59 0.17
C ARG A 164 3.34 -4.11 -0.74
N ASP A 165 2.42 -4.98 -1.12
CA ASP A 165 1.26 -4.64 -1.95
C ASP A 165 0.05 -4.18 -1.12
N PHE A 166 -0.17 -4.82 0.04
CA PHE A 166 -1.29 -4.53 0.92
C PHE A 166 -1.24 -3.10 1.48
N VAL A 167 -0.10 -2.67 2.02
CA VAL A 167 0.00 -1.39 2.73
C VAL A 167 -0.36 -0.20 1.84
N PRO A 168 0.23 -0.02 0.64
CA PRO A 168 -0.13 1.08 -0.25
C PRO A 168 -1.61 1.06 -0.66
N LYS A 169 -2.16 -0.12 -0.98
CA LYS A 169 -3.58 -0.28 -1.34
C LYS A 169 -4.50 0.17 -0.21
N ARG A 170 -4.15 -0.17 1.04
CA ARG A 170 -4.94 0.22 2.20
C ARG A 170 -4.80 1.70 2.51
N VAL A 171 -3.62 2.29 2.43
CA VAL A 171 -3.45 3.74 2.57
C VAL A 171 -4.35 4.48 1.57
N VAL A 172 -4.32 4.11 0.29
CA VAL A 172 -5.18 4.77 -0.71
C VAL A 172 -6.66 4.57 -0.40
N HIS A 173 -7.11 3.34 -0.17
CA HIS A 173 -8.54 3.06 -0.03
C HIS A 173 -9.13 3.53 1.31
N LYS A 174 -8.42 3.30 2.43
CA LYS A 174 -8.93 3.53 3.79
C LYS A 174 -8.50 4.87 4.37
N MET A 175 -7.42 5.49 3.91
CA MET A 175 -7.03 6.84 4.34
C MET A 175 -7.47 7.86 3.29
N VAL A 176 -6.93 7.82 2.06
CA VAL A 176 -7.18 8.88 1.06
C VAL A 176 -8.64 8.91 0.59
N ASN A 177 -9.18 7.79 0.13
CA ASN A 177 -10.55 7.75 -0.40
C ASN A 177 -11.60 7.96 0.71
N SER A 178 -11.31 7.48 1.93
CA SER A 178 -12.16 7.75 3.10
C SER A 178 -12.16 9.23 3.44
N PHE A 179 -10.98 9.85 3.47
CA PHE A 179 -10.80 11.27 3.71
C PHE A 179 -11.63 12.10 2.71
N LEU A 180 -11.46 11.85 1.41
CA LEU A 180 -12.18 12.59 0.37
C LEU A 180 -13.70 12.42 0.47
N LYS A 181 -14.20 11.22 0.75
CA LYS A 181 -15.64 10.96 0.91
C LYS A 181 -16.24 11.66 2.12
N ASN A 182 -15.47 11.81 3.19
CA ASN A 182 -15.95 12.39 4.44
C ASN A 182 -15.72 13.90 4.54
N LEU A 183 -14.83 14.48 3.71
CA LEU A 183 -14.47 15.89 3.79
C LEU A 183 -15.69 16.81 3.64
N ASP A 184 -16.47 16.66 2.57
CA ASP A 184 -17.63 17.53 2.31
C ASP A 184 -18.66 17.47 3.43
N LYS A 185 -18.93 16.25 3.91
CA LYS A 185 -19.83 16.03 5.04
C LYS A 185 -19.33 16.73 6.29
N ARG A 186 -18.05 16.59 6.62
CA ARG A 186 -17.44 17.16 7.83
C ARG A 186 -17.38 18.69 7.76
N LEU A 187 -17.04 19.26 6.61
CA LEU A 187 -17.09 20.70 6.38
C LEU A 187 -18.52 21.23 6.56
N ASN A 188 -19.52 20.55 5.99
CA ASN A 188 -20.93 20.92 6.17
C ASN A 188 -21.37 20.87 7.64
N GLU A 189 -21.09 19.77 8.34
CA GLU A 189 -21.53 19.57 9.72
C GLU A 189 -20.81 20.49 10.73
N GLU A 190 -19.49 20.65 10.60
CA GLU A 190 -18.68 21.37 11.59
C GLU A 190 -18.59 22.88 11.33
N ILE A 191 -18.68 23.31 10.07
CA ILE A 191 -18.54 24.72 9.69
C ILE A 191 -19.90 25.29 9.29
N PHE A 192 -20.43 24.87 8.14
CA PHE A 192 -21.58 25.54 7.54
C PHE A 192 -22.85 25.46 8.40
N GLN A 193 -23.16 24.28 8.95
CA GLN A 193 -24.31 24.10 9.84
C GLN A 193 -24.14 24.83 11.17
N THR A 194 -22.93 24.88 11.72
CA THR A 194 -22.63 25.63 12.95
C THR A 194 -22.91 27.12 12.75
N TYR A 195 -22.37 27.69 11.66
CA TYR A 195 -22.55 29.11 11.37
C TYR A 195 -23.98 29.49 10.99
N LEU A 196 -24.69 28.59 10.32
CA LEU A 196 -26.11 28.79 10.00
C LEU A 196 -26.98 28.79 11.27
N LYS A 197 -26.71 27.88 12.22
CA LYS A 197 -27.45 27.83 13.49
C LYS A 197 -27.18 29.04 14.38
N GLU A 198 -25.96 29.55 14.36
CA GLU A 198 -25.56 30.70 15.18
C GLU A 198 -25.88 32.05 14.53
N ASN A 199 -26.36 32.10 13.28
CA ASN A 199 -26.54 33.33 12.49
C ASN A 199 -25.27 34.21 12.39
N LYS A 200 -24.08 33.60 12.46
CA LYS A 200 -22.78 34.29 12.47
C LYS A 200 -22.04 34.25 11.14
N ILE A 201 -22.74 34.01 10.04
CA ILE A 201 -22.08 33.86 8.73
C ILE A 201 -21.32 35.13 8.31
N GLY A 202 -21.78 36.30 8.76
CA GLY A 202 -21.11 37.58 8.54
C GLY A 202 -19.76 37.71 9.25
N GLU A 203 -19.57 37.05 10.40
CA GLU A 203 -18.30 37.07 11.14
C GLU A 203 -17.23 36.19 10.47
N VAL A 204 -17.65 35.17 9.73
CA VAL A 204 -16.77 34.22 9.05
C VAL A 204 -16.23 34.77 7.74
N LEU A 205 -17.05 35.56 7.06
CA LEU A 205 -16.73 36.17 5.76
C LEU A 205 -16.05 37.54 5.92
N ILE A 206 -15.47 37.82 7.10
CA ILE A 206 -14.62 38.98 7.29
C ILE A 206 -13.32 38.74 6.52
N GLU A 207 -12.99 39.68 5.64
CA GLU A 207 -11.78 39.64 4.87
C GLU A 207 -10.58 40.16 5.67
N ASP A 208 -9.39 39.67 5.32
CA ASP A 208 -8.14 40.20 5.88
C ASP A 208 -7.92 41.68 5.50
N GLU A 209 -7.46 42.49 6.45
CA GLU A 209 -7.22 43.93 6.24
C GLU A 209 -6.23 44.22 5.11
N SER A 210 -5.22 43.36 4.91
CA SER A 210 -4.25 43.53 3.82
C SER A 210 -4.94 43.46 2.46
N ILE A 211 -5.86 42.51 2.27
CA ILE A 211 -6.58 42.30 1.01
C ILE A 211 -7.60 43.42 0.78
N ILE A 212 -8.21 43.94 1.84
CA ILE A 212 -9.11 45.09 1.76
C ILE A 212 -8.32 46.32 1.30
N ASN A 213 -7.14 46.57 1.85
CA ASN A 213 -6.29 47.70 1.48
C ASN A 213 -5.76 47.56 0.05
N ASP A 214 -5.26 46.39 -0.32
CA ASP A 214 -4.81 46.11 -1.69
C ASP A 214 -5.93 46.35 -2.72
N ARG A 215 -7.16 45.96 -2.39
CA ARG A 215 -8.32 46.20 -3.28
C ARG A 215 -8.61 47.69 -3.44
N LYS A 216 -8.60 48.45 -2.33
CA LYS A 216 -8.79 49.91 -2.37
C LYS A 216 -7.71 50.59 -3.21
N ASP A 217 -6.45 50.18 -3.06
CA ASP A 217 -5.34 50.73 -3.83
C ASP A 217 -5.46 50.45 -5.33
N VAL A 218 -5.88 49.24 -5.69
CA VAL A 218 -6.14 48.86 -7.09
C VAL A 218 -7.33 49.63 -7.65
N GLU A 219 -8.39 49.84 -6.86
CA GLU A 219 -9.57 50.61 -7.27
C GLU A 219 -9.22 52.08 -7.55
N ILE A 220 -8.41 52.70 -6.69
CA ILE A 220 -7.90 54.06 -6.91
C ILE A 220 -7.05 54.14 -8.19
N LYS A 221 -6.16 53.17 -8.40
CA LYS A 221 -5.32 53.11 -9.61
C LYS A 221 -6.17 52.91 -10.87
N LEU A 222 -7.20 52.07 -10.80
CA LEU A 222 -8.10 51.80 -11.91
C LEU A 222 -8.92 53.04 -12.27
N ASP A 223 -9.45 53.76 -11.29
CA ASP A 223 -10.17 55.03 -11.50
C ASP A 223 -9.25 56.09 -12.13
N ALA A 224 -8.00 56.21 -11.67
CA ALA A 224 -7.02 57.13 -12.26
C ALA A 224 -6.70 56.78 -13.73
N VAL A 225 -6.50 55.50 -14.04
CA VAL A 225 -6.28 55.01 -15.41
C VAL A 225 -7.52 55.24 -16.28
N GLY A 226 -8.72 54.98 -15.75
CA GLY A 226 -9.98 55.22 -16.46
C GLY A 226 -10.18 56.70 -16.82
N LYS A 227 -9.87 57.60 -15.89
CA LYS A 227 -9.87 59.05 -16.13
C LYS A 227 -8.85 59.45 -17.19
N ALA A 228 -7.61 58.94 -17.10
CA ALA A 228 -6.56 59.22 -18.08
C ALA A 228 -6.95 58.74 -19.49
N LEU A 229 -7.51 57.54 -19.60
CA LEU A 229 -8.02 57.00 -20.87
C LEU A 229 -9.13 57.88 -21.45
N LYS A 230 -10.07 58.33 -20.61
CA LYS A 230 -11.14 59.25 -21.05
C LYS A 230 -10.55 60.54 -21.62
N THR A 231 -9.59 61.15 -20.91
CA THR A 231 -8.89 62.36 -21.39
C THR A 231 -8.18 62.12 -22.73
N ILE A 232 -7.53 60.96 -22.92
CA ILE A 232 -6.87 60.63 -24.20
C ILE A 232 -7.89 60.51 -25.34
N VAL A 233 -9.04 59.87 -25.08
CA VAL A 233 -10.12 59.75 -26.07
C VAL A 233 -10.70 61.12 -26.41
N ASP A 234 -10.90 61.98 -25.40
CA ASP A 234 -11.42 63.34 -25.59
C ASP A 234 -10.45 64.21 -26.41
N ILE A 235 -9.13 64.06 -26.23
CA ILE A 235 -8.12 64.73 -27.07
C ILE A 235 -8.13 64.21 -28.50
N ARG A 236 -8.32 62.90 -28.71
CA ARG A 236 -8.32 62.29 -30.05
C ARG A 236 -9.53 62.70 -30.90
N ASN A 237 -10.66 63.00 -30.25
CA ASN A 237 -11.90 63.36 -30.91
C ASN A 237 -12.09 64.88 -31.09
N CYS A 238 -11.13 65.69 -30.61
CA CYS A 238 -10.99 67.11 -30.93
C CYS A 238 -10.12 67.29 -32.18
#